data_AF-A0A6G8J930-F1
#
_entry.id   AF-A0A6G8J930-F1
#
_cell.length_a   1.000
_cell.length_b   1.000
_cell.length_c   1.000
_cell.angle_alpha   90.00
_cell.angle_beta   90.00
_cell.angle_gamma   90.00
#
_symmetry.space_group_name_H-M   'P 1'
#
loop_
_entity.id
_entity.type
_entity.pdbx_description
1 polymer ?
#
loop_
_entity_poly.entity_id
_entity_poly.type
_entity_poly.pdbx_seq_one_letter_code
_entity_poly.pdbx_strand_id
1 'polypeptide(L)'
;MKKMLRILPIISLSALLAACGGGGGSGAAAPSQPKEVVPPTMPEMDIGNQSTEQNVPNKPTDPSAPSVTPSEQGKENQGGQSTAEDNALDNPTKENPPKKEEPIADGDMAKDIEIAPPLKEIWAGNFPHNKESVPVVYLIPNKNAQYDHDPEIKEKQYVRVTLKLGENDDPKNHYHFNVLDENVYYGFYRDSKNMNWVDNHYVYAFNQKAENKSDLNGLNATYKGKFIYSTRSIPEVAMHANLELTYENGAANGKISSHISGDTLFNVKTMEKVRTLELNPARNVLDNSREELVVGPNSPDRTLIDVHFIDGKDGVKNKVLVGQGGNEKYWGVIGAEKQ
;
A
#
# COMPACT_ATOMS: atom_id res chain seq x y z
N MET A 1 -6.18 -57.24 4.53
CA MET A 1 -7.55 -57.25 3.97
C MET A 1 -8.33 -56.08 4.55
N LYS A 2 -9.06 -55.40 3.67
CA LYS A 2 -9.75 -54.11 3.83
C LYS A 2 -10.88 -54.15 4.87
N LYS A 3 -11.07 -53.05 5.62
CA LYS A 3 -12.42 -52.58 5.99
C LYS A 3 -12.49 -51.05 5.85
N MET A 4 -13.25 -50.64 4.84
CA MET A 4 -13.75 -49.28 4.62
C MET A 4 -14.67 -48.88 5.77
N LEU A 5 -14.59 -47.62 6.20
CA LEU A 5 -15.72 -46.96 6.86
C LEU A 5 -16.03 -45.65 6.13
N ARG A 6 -17.32 -45.49 5.85
CA ARG A 6 -17.92 -44.62 4.85
C ARG A 6 -18.04 -43.18 5.34
N ILE A 7 -17.78 -42.25 4.42
CA ILE A 7 -18.14 -40.83 4.47
C ILE A 7 -19.62 -40.70 4.07
N LEU A 8 -20.38 -39.88 4.80
CA LEU A 8 -21.67 -39.35 4.38
C LEU A 8 -21.69 -37.83 4.66
N PRO A 9 -21.96 -36.98 3.66
CA PRO A 9 -22.14 -35.54 3.85
C PRO A 9 -23.62 -35.23 4.14
N ILE A 10 -23.90 -34.46 5.19
CA ILE A 10 -25.23 -33.89 5.43
C ILE A 10 -25.33 -32.57 4.67
N ILE A 11 -26.02 -32.64 3.54
CA ILE A 11 -26.57 -31.51 2.79
C ILE A 11 -27.95 -31.25 3.39
N SER A 12 -28.22 -30.03 3.86
CA SER A 12 -29.59 -29.57 4.10
C SER A 12 -29.78 -28.22 3.44
N LEU A 13 -30.44 -28.25 2.28
CA LEU A 13 -30.88 -27.10 1.51
C LEU A 13 -32.42 -27.03 1.59
N SER A 14 -32.91 -25.82 1.91
CA SER A 14 -34.15 -25.19 1.43
C SER A 14 -35.49 -25.35 2.17
N ALA A 15 -36.06 -24.15 2.41
CA ALA A 15 -37.43 -23.69 2.08
C ALA A 15 -38.60 -24.13 3.00
N LEU A 16 -39.68 -23.36 3.24
CA LEU A 16 -40.10 -21.94 3.15
C LEU A 16 -41.58 -21.93 3.63
N LEU A 17 -42.16 -20.75 3.93
CA LEU A 17 -43.60 -20.40 4.07
C LEU A 17 -44.30 -20.76 5.41
N ALA A 18 -45.22 -19.98 5.99
CA ALA A 18 -45.94 -18.75 5.61
C ALA A 18 -46.70 -18.15 6.85
N ALA A 19 -47.39 -17.03 6.58
CA ALA A 19 -48.57 -16.45 7.24
C ALA A 19 -48.30 -15.26 8.20
N CYS A 20 -48.67 -14.02 7.87
CA CYS A 20 -50.01 -13.42 7.68
C CYS A 20 -50.59 -12.90 9.00
N GLY A 21 -50.98 -11.61 9.00
CA GLY A 21 -51.65 -10.89 10.08
C GLY A 21 -51.25 -9.43 9.99
N GLY A 22 -51.98 -8.60 9.23
CA GLY A 22 -53.18 -7.88 9.70
C GLY A 22 -52.73 -6.48 10.16
N GLY A 23 -53.32 -5.34 9.84
CA GLY A 23 -54.56 -4.95 9.21
C GLY A 23 -54.81 -3.49 9.65
N GLY A 24 -55.50 -2.70 8.82
CA GLY A 24 -56.29 -1.56 9.29
C GLY A 24 -55.74 -0.14 9.10
N GLY A 25 -56.53 0.68 8.41
CA GLY A 25 -56.96 1.96 8.99
C GLY A 25 -56.41 3.26 8.40
N SER A 26 -57.01 3.68 7.28
CA SER A 26 -57.55 5.03 7.01
C SER A 26 -57.06 6.25 7.83
N GLY A 27 -56.61 7.29 7.12
CA GLY A 27 -56.59 8.67 7.63
C GLY A 27 -55.82 9.63 6.74
N ALA A 28 -56.51 10.36 5.87
CA ALA A 28 -55.95 11.47 5.12
C ALA A 28 -55.81 12.73 6.00
N ALA A 29 -54.64 13.35 6.01
CA ALA A 29 -54.46 14.79 6.22
C ALA A 29 -53.10 15.23 5.65
N ALA A 30 -53.12 16.33 4.90
CA ALA A 30 -51.97 16.93 4.23
C ALA A 30 -50.89 17.42 5.22
N PRO A 31 -49.61 17.48 4.81
CA PRO A 31 -48.53 17.96 5.66
C PRO A 31 -48.56 19.48 5.78
N SER A 32 -48.71 19.98 7.01
CA SER A 32 -48.35 21.35 7.39
C SER A 32 -46.83 21.48 7.44
N GLN A 33 -46.31 22.48 6.72
CA GLN A 33 -44.90 22.84 6.69
C GLN A 33 -44.36 23.19 8.09
N PRO A 34 -43.14 22.77 8.47
CA PRO A 34 -42.43 23.34 9.61
C PRO A 34 -41.92 24.75 9.25
N LYS A 35 -42.19 25.70 10.15
CA LYS A 35 -41.67 27.07 10.11
C LYS A 35 -40.14 27.09 10.17
N GLU A 36 -39.56 27.89 9.30
CA GLU A 36 -38.17 28.31 9.26
C GLU A 36 -37.82 29.07 10.56
N VAL A 37 -36.83 28.56 11.31
CA VAL A 37 -36.27 29.24 12.48
C VAL A 37 -34.94 29.85 12.05
N VAL A 38 -34.93 31.18 11.92
CA VAL A 38 -33.73 31.99 11.67
C VAL A 38 -32.89 32.05 12.95
N PRO A 39 -31.59 31.70 12.93
CA PRO A 39 -30.70 31.93 14.08
C PRO A 39 -30.34 33.43 14.20
N PRO A 40 -30.24 33.98 15.41
CA PRO A 40 -29.83 35.37 15.61
C PRO A 40 -28.34 35.58 15.31
N THR A 41 -28.09 36.66 14.58
CA THR A 41 -26.80 37.27 14.22
C THR A 41 -25.95 37.56 15.47
N MET A 42 -24.69 37.11 15.49
CA MET A 42 -23.70 37.61 16.43
C MET A 42 -23.15 38.96 15.96
N PRO A 43 -22.86 39.90 16.87
CA PRO A 43 -22.25 41.17 16.51
C PRO A 43 -20.80 41.00 16.04
N GLU A 44 -20.54 41.67 14.93
CA GLU A 44 -19.28 41.94 14.27
C GLU A 44 -18.32 42.66 15.22
N MET A 45 -17.08 42.16 15.33
CA MET A 45 -15.99 42.88 16.00
C MET A 45 -14.95 43.24 14.94
N ASP A 46 -14.87 44.54 14.67
CA ASP A 46 -14.06 45.15 13.63
C ASP A 46 -12.67 45.54 14.16
N ILE A 47 -11.69 45.29 13.28
CA ILE A 47 -10.34 45.85 13.09
C ILE A 47 -9.49 46.31 14.31
N GLY A 48 -8.32 45.66 14.40
CA GLY A 48 -7.09 46.22 14.98
C GLY A 48 -5.90 46.00 14.05
N ASN A 49 -5.72 46.91 13.10
CA ASN A 49 -4.62 46.99 12.15
C ASN A 49 -3.37 47.56 12.85
N GLN A 50 -2.21 46.90 12.78
CA GLN A 50 -0.91 47.56 12.88
C GLN A 50 0.16 46.79 12.09
N SER A 51 0.44 47.28 10.88
CA SER A 51 1.70 47.11 10.17
C SER A 51 2.81 47.90 10.88
N THR A 52 4.01 47.32 10.98
CA THR A 52 5.26 48.09 10.84
C THR A 52 6.26 47.30 10.00
N GLU A 53 6.95 48.05 9.15
CA GLU A 53 7.82 47.64 8.06
C GLU A 53 9.25 47.30 8.51
N GLN A 54 9.94 46.56 7.62
CA GLN A 54 11.36 46.67 7.24
C GLN A 54 12.48 46.49 8.29
N ASN A 55 13.27 45.41 8.14
CA ASN A 55 14.58 45.47 7.46
C ASN A 55 15.37 44.14 7.54
N VAL A 56 15.83 43.67 6.39
CA VAL A 56 16.98 42.77 6.13
C VAL A 56 17.99 43.69 5.43
N PRO A 57 19.32 43.72 5.71
CA PRO A 57 20.21 42.61 5.32
C PRO A 57 21.53 42.44 6.11
N ASN A 58 22.09 41.22 6.09
CA ASN A 58 23.45 40.94 5.56
C ASN A 58 23.96 39.53 5.90
N LYS A 59 24.34 38.80 4.84
CA LYS A 59 25.40 37.79 4.74
C LYS A 59 26.52 38.47 3.91
N PRO A 60 27.83 38.35 4.21
CA PRO A 60 28.71 37.18 3.95
C PRO A 60 29.64 36.88 5.15
N THR A 61 30.31 35.73 5.27
CA THR A 61 31.43 35.27 4.42
C THR A 61 31.78 33.80 4.74
N ASP A 62 32.17 33.06 3.71
CA ASP A 62 32.97 31.83 3.76
C ASP A 62 34.42 32.17 4.21
N PRO A 63 35.22 31.21 4.72
CA PRO A 63 36.32 30.78 3.86
C PRO A 63 36.82 29.31 4.03
N SER A 64 37.31 28.81 2.88
CA SER A 64 38.52 27.99 2.69
C SER A 64 38.42 26.46 2.65
N ALA A 65 38.59 25.96 1.43
CA ALA A 65 39.20 24.67 1.11
C ALA A 65 40.64 24.55 1.66
N PRO A 66 41.17 23.31 1.70
CA PRO A 66 42.36 23.06 0.88
C PRO A 66 42.26 21.81 0.01
N SER A 67 42.97 21.91 -1.12
CA SER A 67 43.26 20.89 -2.11
C SER A 67 44.52 20.09 -1.74
N VAL A 68 44.81 19.09 -2.60
CA VAL A 68 46.04 18.32 -2.83
C VAL A 68 46.13 16.94 -2.12
N THR A 69 45.65 15.83 -2.72
CA THR A 69 46.30 14.82 -3.64
C THR A 69 47.37 13.90 -2.98
N PRO A 70 47.81 12.79 -3.63
CA PRO A 70 47.54 11.41 -3.23
C PRO A 70 48.78 10.66 -2.72
N SER A 71 48.61 9.41 -2.24
CA SER A 71 49.74 8.48 -2.08
C SER A 71 49.36 7.10 -2.61
N GLU A 72 50.03 6.73 -3.70
CA GLU A 72 50.17 5.36 -4.22
C GLU A 72 51.27 4.59 -3.47
N GLN A 73 51.34 3.29 -3.79
CA GLN A 73 52.35 2.26 -3.50
C GLN A 73 52.19 1.63 -2.11
N GLY A 74 51.96 0.32 -2.00
CA GLY A 74 52.50 -0.85 -2.72
C GLY A 74 52.79 -1.88 -1.61
N LYS A 75 52.88 -3.19 -1.75
CA LYS A 75 53.12 -4.15 -2.82
C LYS A 75 52.66 -5.50 -2.24
N GLU A 76 52.22 -6.44 -3.05
CA GLU A 76 52.71 -7.81 -2.87
C GLU A 76 52.78 -8.53 -4.22
N ASN A 77 54.02 -8.88 -4.56
CA ASN A 77 54.41 -9.71 -5.69
C ASN A 77 54.13 -11.18 -5.33
N GLN A 78 53.51 -11.94 -6.23
CA GLN A 78 53.91 -13.32 -6.47
C GLN A 78 54.02 -13.56 -7.97
N GLY A 79 55.26 -13.74 -8.42
CA GLY A 79 55.60 -14.36 -9.70
C GLY A 79 56.15 -15.76 -9.43
N GLY A 80 55.88 -16.70 -10.34
CA GLY A 80 56.45 -18.05 -10.31
C GLY A 80 55.80 -19.05 -11.26
N GLN A 81 56.13 -18.93 -12.55
CA GLN A 81 56.19 -20.01 -13.57
C GLN A 81 56.77 -21.33 -13.02
N SER A 82 56.66 -22.53 -13.59
CA SER A 82 56.07 -23.15 -14.80
C SER A 82 56.48 -24.64 -14.71
N THR A 83 55.70 -25.57 -15.27
CA THR A 83 56.12 -26.70 -16.16
C THR A 83 54.90 -27.60 -16.37
N ALA A 84 54.35 -27.63 -17.58
CA ALA A 84 54.58 -28.65 -18.62
C ALA A 84 53.61 -29.84 -18.50
N GLU A 85 52.70 -29.96 -19.46
CA GLU A 85 52.65 -31.14 -20.34
C GLU A 85 51.81 -30.84 -21.59
N ASP A 86 52.37 -31.32 -22.70
CA ASP A 86 52.00 -31.12 -24.09
C ASP A 86 51.24 -32.38 -24.56
N ASN A 87 50.12 -32.20 -25.26
CA ASN A 87 49.84 -32.87 -26.54
C ASN A 87 48.50 -32.39 -27.13
N ALA A 88 48.61 -31.83 -28.33
CA ALA A 88 47.57 -31.53 -29.31
C ALA A 88 46.76 -32.80 -29.71
N LEU A 89 45.58 -32.76 -30.34
CA LEU A 89 45.12 -31.95 -31.48
C LEU A 89 43.59 -32.18 -31.63
N ASP A 90 42.87 -31.13 -32.04
CA ASP A 90 41.91 -31.11 -33.17
C ASP A 90 40.47 -30.57 -32.94
N ASN A 91 40.22 -29.49 -33.69
CA ASN A 91 38.99 -28.82 -34.12
C ASN A 91 38.11 -27.91 -33.22
N PRO A 92 37.49 -26.86 -33.82
CA PRO A 92 37.33 -25.56 -33.17
C PRO A 92 35.86 -25.11 -33.05
N THR A 93 35.68 -24.07 -32.23
CA THR A 93 34.59 -23.07 -32.28
C THR A 93 33.21 -23.52 -31.78
N LYS A 94 32.87 -23.09 -30.55
CA LYS A 94 31.84 -22.07 -30.29
C LYS A 94 31.66 -21.87 -28.77
N GLU A 95 32.46 -20.98 -28.19
CA GLU A 95 32.06 -20.18 -27.05
C GLU A 95 31.79 -18.78 -27.59
N ASN A 96 30.52 -18.39 -27.68
CA ASN A 96 29.76 -17.52 -26.76
C ASN A 96 29.35 -16.28 -27.59
N PRO A 97 28.15 -15.73 -27.39
CA PRO A 97 28.04 -14.77 -26.30
C PRO A 97 26.76 -14.93 -25.45
N PRO A 98 26.81 -14.57 -24.15
CA PRO A 98 25.60 -14.20 -23.42
C PRO A 98 24.89 -13.08 -24.18
N LYS A 99 23.58 -13.24 -24.35
CA LYS A 99 22.76 -12.37 -25.18
C LYS A 99 22.55 -11.03 -24.47
N LYS A 100 23.40 -10.07 -24.82
CA LYS A 100 23.22 -8.62 -24.85
C LYS A 100 22.02 -8.09 -24.06
N GLU A 101 22.26 -7.73 -22.80
CA GLU A 101 21.45 -6.74 -22.09
C GLU A 101 21.75 -5.34 -22.67
N GLU A 102 20.79 -4.42 -22.46
CA GLU A 102 20.79 -2.96 -22.68
C GLU A 102 20.00 -2.41 -23.91
N PRO A 103 19.29 -1.26 -23.75
CA PRO A 103 19.59 -0.19 -22.79
C PRO A 103 18.49 0.15 -21.76
N ILE A 104 18.93 0.28 -20.51
CA ILE A 104 18.33 1.19 -19.53
C ILE A 104 18.93 2.58 -19.81
N ALA A 105 18.13 3.50 -20.35
CA ALA A 105 18.37 4.95 -20.33
C ALA A 105 17.01 5.62 -20.63
N ASP A 106 16.51 6.64 -19.93
CA ASP A 106 17.19 7.72 -19.21
C ASP A 106 16.61 7.99 -17.81
N GLY A 107 17.47 8.47 -16.91
CA GLY A 107 17.13 9.44 -15.86
C GLY A 107 16.93 8.89 -14.44
N ASP A 108 18.01 8.93 -13.64
CA ASP A 108 18.06 8.85 -12.17
C ASP A 108 17.43 7.63 -11.48
N MET A 109 18.21 6.55 -11.39
CA MET A 109 17.90 5.42 -10.51
C MET A 109 19.10 5.07 -9.65
N ALA A 110 19.35 5.90 -8.62
CA ALA A 110 20.17 5.49 -7.48
C ALA A 110 19.37 4.54 -6.57
N LYS A 111 19.02 3.36 -7.10
CA LYS A 111 18.42 2.24 -6.39
C LYS A 111 19.09 0.96 -6.89
N ASP A 112 19.48 0.09 -5.96
CA ASP A 112 20.01 -1.23 -6.30
C ASP A 112 18.86 -2.08 -6.84
N ILE A 113 18.81 -2.24 -8.17
CA ILE A 113 17.78 -2.99 -8.91
C ILE A 113 18.43 -4.28 -9.43
N GLU A 114 17.84 -5.42 -9.10
CA GLU A 114 18.28 -6.73 -9.58
C GLU A 114 17.19 -7.39 -10.45
N ILE A 115 17.52 -7.88 -11.64
CA ILE A 115 16.56 -8.61 -12.51
C ILE A 115 16.31 -10.01 -11.92
N ALA A 116 15.04 -10.37 -11.73
CA ALA A 116 14.61 -11.62 -11.13
C ALA A 116 13.81 -12.50 -12.12
N PRO A 117 13.77 -13.84 -11.93
CA PRO A 117 12.87 -14.71 -12.67
C PRO A 117 11.38 -14.44 -12.30
N PRO A 118 10.41 -14.84 -13.14
CA PRO A 118 8.98 -14.66 -12.85
C PRO A 118 8.58 -15.26 -11.50
N LEU A 119 7.99 -14.43 -10.64
CA LEU A 119 7.73 -14.80 -9.26
C LEU A 119 6.36 -15.45 -9.09
N LYS A 120 6.35 -16.78 -8.89
CA LYS A 120 5.15 -17.52 -8.46
C LYS A 120 4.68 -17.12 -7.06
N GLU A 121 5.58 -16.59 -6.23
CA GLU A 121 5.34 -16.32 -4.81
C GLU A 121 4.50 -15.07 -4.55
N ILE A 122 4.61 -14.04 -5.41
CA ILE A 122 3.86 -12.78 -5.27
C ILE A 122 2.33 -13.02 -5.26
N TRP A 123 1.86 -14.01 -6.02
CA TRP A 123 0.44 -14.22 -6.27
C TRP A 123 -0.23 -15.17 -5.26
N ALA A 124 0.55 -15.79 -4.37
CA ALA A 124 0.06 -16.76 -3.39
C ALA A 124 -0.34 -16.14 -2.04
N GLY A 125 -0.28 -14.80 -1.91
CA GLY A 125 -0.58 -14.09 -0.66
C GLY A 125 0.53 -14.14 0.40
N ASN A 126 1.67 -14.75 0.08
CA ASN A 126 2.85 -14.82 0.94
C ASN A 126 3.91 -13.83 0.45
N PHE A 127 3.68 -12.53 0.67
CA PHE A 127 4.70 -11.52 0.37
C PHE A 127 5.77 -11.56 1.47
N PRO A 128 7.00 -12.04 1.20
CA PRO A 128 8.01 -12.19 2.24
C PRO A 128 8.50 -10.82 2.71
N HIS A 129 8.75 -10.68 4.00
CA HIS A 129 9.43 -9.50 4.55
C HIS A 129 10.92 -9.59 4.24
N ASN A 130 11.37 -8.76 3.29
CA ASN A 130 12.77 -8.48 3.06
C ASN A 130 12.89 -7.13 2.33
N LYS A 131 13.12 -6.05 3.08
CA LYS A 131 13.21 -4.70 2.49
C LYS A 131 14.38 -4.51 1.54
N GLU A 132 15.42 -5.34 1.63
CA GLU A 132 16.61 -5.30 0.76
C GLU A 132 16.38 -6.08 -0.56
N SER A 133 15.22 -6.74 -0.72
CA SER A 133 14.94 -7.57 -1.89
C SER A 133 13.43 -7.68 -2.13
N VAL A 134 12.77 -6.53 -2.25
CA VAL A 134 11.33 -6.45 -2.45
C VAL A 134 11.00 -6.74 -3.91
N PRO A 135 10.16 -7.75 -4.19
CA PRO A 135 9.79 -8.08 -5.56
C PRO A 135 8.77 -7.09 -6.14
N VAL A 136 9.05 -6.59 -7.35
CA VAL A 136 8.16 -5.71 -8.13
C VAL A 136 8.19 -6.07 -9.61
N VAL A 137 7.30 -5.47 -10.40
CA VAL A 137 7.20 -5.69 -11.85
C VAL A 137 7.30 -4.35 -12.57
N TYR A 138 8.23 -4.26 -13.52
CA TYR A 138 8.37 -3.12 -14.42
C TYR A 138 7.62 -3.45 -15.71
N LEU A 139 6.60 -2.64 -16.00
CA LEU A 139 5.75 -2.78 -17.17
C LEU A 139 6.32 -1.91 -18.29
N ILE A 140 6.87 -2.55 -19.32
CA ILE A 140 7.50 -1.85 -20.45
C ILE A 140 6.40 -1.53 -21.49
N PRO A 141 6.09 -0.25 -21.75
CA PRO A 141 5.01 0.11 -22.66
C PRO A 141 5.30 -0.31 -24.11
N ASN A 142 4.27 -0.75 -24.82
CA ASN A 142 4.33 -0.99 -26.25
C ASN A 142 4.09 0.33 -27.02
N LYS A 143 5.17 1.03 -27.34
CA LYS A 143 5.11 2.27 -28.14
C LYS A 143 4.58 2.08 -29.57
N ASN A 144 4.42 0.84 -30.02
CA ASN A 144 3.88 0.50 -31.33
C ASN A 144 2.40 0.09 -31.28
N ALA A 145 1.75 0.14 -30.11
CA ALA A 145 0.31 -0.10 -30.03
C ALA A 145 -0.42 1.03 -30.78
N GLN A 146 -1.18 0.66 -31.82
CA GLN A 146 -1.91 1.59 -32.68
C GLN A 146 -3.41 1.34 -32.64
N TYR A 147 -3.82 0.12 -32.33
CA TYR A 147 -5.22 -0.31 -32.30
C TYR A 147 -5.62 -0.82 -30.91
N ASP A 148 -6.91 -0.77 -30.59
CA ASP A 148 -7.45 -1.18 -29.28
C ASP A 148 -7.20 -2.66 -28.89
N HIS A 149 -6.78 -3.50 -29.86
CA HIS A 149 -6.44 -4.89 -29.64
C HIS A 149 -4.92 -5.14 -29.51
N ASP A 150 -4.10 -4.13 -29.78
CA ASP A 150 -2.67 -4.21 -29.57
C ASP A 150 -2.39 -4.19 -28.07
N PRO A 151 -1.47 -5.05 -27.58
CA PRO A 151 -1.08 -5.02 -26.18
C PRO A 151 -0.48 -3.67 -25.81
N GLU A 152 -1.04 -2.99 -24.79
CA GLU A 152 -0.48 -1.74 -24.27
C GLU A 152 0.91 -1.95 -23.64
N ILE A 153 1.16 -3.15 -23.13
CA ILE A 153 2.42 -3.54 -22.50
C ILE A 153 3.14 -4.52 -23.41
N LYS A 154 4.39 -4.21 -23.74
CA LYS A 154 5.23 -5.07 -24.58
C LYS A 154 5.86 -6.20 -23.78
N GLU A 155 6.29 -5.89 -22.57
CA GLU A 155 7.11 -6.78 -21.75
C GLU A 155 6.91 -6.50 -20.26
N LYS A 156 7.03 -7.54 -19.44
CA LYS A 156 7.15 -7.43 -17.99
C LYS A 156 8.56 -7.81 -17.57
N GLN A 157 9.19 -6.95 -16.79
CA GLN A 157 10.48 -7.23 -16.17
C GLN A 157 10.28 -7.38 -14.68
N TYR A 158 10.53 -8.58 -14.16
CA TYR A 158 10.49 -8.84 -12.73
C TYR A 158 11.79 -8.36 -12.12
N VAL A 159 11.71 -7.49 -11.12
CA VAL A 159 12.90 -6.93 -10.49
C VAL A 159 12.76 -6.97 -8.98
N ARG A 160 13.91 -6.98 -8.29
CA ARG A 160 14.02 -6.83 -6.84
C ARG A 160 14.59 -5.46 -6.55
N VAL A 161 13.97 -4.76 -5.60
CA VAL A 161 14.38 -3.42 -5.19
C VAL A 161 14.72 -3.39 -3.71
N THR A 162 15.67 -2.54 -3.36
CA THR A 162 16.00 -2.21 -1.98
C THR A 162 15.21 -0.98 -1.53
N LEU A 163 14.49 -1.10 -0.42
CA LEU A 163 13.72 -0.03 0.20
C LEU A 163 14.50 0.64 1.33
N LYS A 164 14.44 1.97 1.37
CA LYS A 164 14.94 2.82 2.46
C LYS A 164 13.83 3.11 3.46
N LEU A 165 14.18 3.53 4.68
CA LEU A 165 13.17 3.99 5.64
C LEU A 165 12.36 5.17 5.06
N GLY A 166 11.04 5.18 5.27
CA GLY A 166 10.12 6.18 4.70
C GLY A 166 9.61 5.81 3.30
N GLU A 167 9.30 6.84 2.50
CA GLU A 167 8.67 6.69 1.19
C GLU A 167 9.68 6.25 0.11
N ASN A 168 9.24 5.31 -0.73
CA ASN A 168 10.02 4.69 -1.80
C ASN A 168 9.19 4.67 -3.08
N ASP A 169 9.42 5.67 -3.93
CA ASP A 169 8.70 5.84 -5.19
C ASP A 169 9.55 5.47 -6.40
N ASP A 170 8.96 4.73 -7.34
CA ASP A 170 9.51 4.59 -8.66
C ASP A 170 9.12 5.80 -9.54
N PRO A 171 10.06 6.49 -10.22
CA PRO A 171 9.74 7.65 -11.06
C PRO A 171 8.75 7.36 -12.19
N LYS A 172 8.69 6.10 -12.66
CA LYS A 172 7.75 5.63 -13.69
C LYS A 172 6.49 5.01 -13.08
N ASN A 173 6.34 5.15 -11.75
CA ASN A 173 5.21 4.70 -10.97
C ASN A 173 4.95 3.20 -11.16
N HIS A 174 6.00 2.37 -11.23
CA HIS A 174 5.87 0.91 -11.19
C HIS A 174 5.54 0.40 -9.78
N TYR A 175 5.94 1.13 -8.75
CA TYR A 175 5.62 0.84 -7.36
C TYR A 175 5.67 2.09 -6.50
N HIS A 176 5.03 1.99 -5.33
CA HIS A 176 5.17 2.90 -4.21
C HIS A 176 5.14 2.08 -2.93
N PHE A 177 6.18 2.20 -2.10
CA PHE A 177 6.22 1.58 -0.77
C PHE A 177 6.54 2.61 0.30
N ASN A 178 6.00 2.41 1.49
CA ASN A 178 6.37 3.14 2.68
C ASN A 178 6.88 2.17 3.75
N VAL A 179 8.10 2.43 4.23
CA VAL A 179 8.77 1.65 5.28
C VAL A 179 8.63 2.43 6.59
N LEU A 180 7.77 1.98 7.49
CA LEU A 180 7.49 2.66 8.77
C LEU A 180 8.50 2.27 9.85
N ASP A 181 8.96 1.03 9.82
CA ASP A 181 10.02 0.52 10.69
C ASP A 181 10.78 -0.55 9.91
N GLU A 182 12.00 -0.86 10.33
CA GLU A 182 12.80 -1.93 9.75
C GLU A 182 12.06 -3.29 9.71
N ASN A 183 11.14 -3.49 10.66
CA ASN A 183 10.31 -4.68 10.74
C ASN A 183 9.09 -4.69 9.82
N VAL A 184 8.75 -3.60 9.11
CA VAL A 184 7.48 -3.52 8.36
C VAL A 184 7.46 -2.46 7.26
N TYR A 185 6.88 -2.84 6.11
CA TYR A 185 6.57 -1.92 5.02
C TYR A 185 5.24 -2.29 4.35
N TYR A 186 4.65 -1.32 3.66
CA TYR A 186 3.37 -1.47 2.97
C TYR A 186 3.30 -0.56 1.74
N GLY A 187 2.45 -0.88 0.78
CA GLY A 187 2.33 -0.10 -0.45
C GLY A 187 1.72 -0.90 -1.59
N PHE A 188 2.13 -0.59 -2.82
CA PHE A 188 1.73 -1.34 -4.00
C PHE A 188 2.85 -1.45 -5.02
N TYR A 189 2.73 -2.45 -5.89
CA TYR A 189 3.40 -2.49 -7.18
C TYR A 189 2.34 -2.68 -8.27
N ARG A 190 2.68 -2.35 -9.51
CA ARG A 190 1.80 -2.52 -10.66
C ARG A 190 2.07 -3.83 -11.36
N ASP A 191 1.01 -4.45 -11.84
CA ASP A 191 1.09 -5.60 -12.75
C ASP A 191 -0.01 -5.49 -13.80
N SER A 192 0.01 -6.37 -14.79
CA SER A 192 -1.04 -6.48 -15.80
C SER A 192 -1.32 -7.92 -16.16
N LYS A 193 -2.50 -8.43 -15.83
CA LYS A 193 -2.80 -9.85 -16.10
C LYS A 193 -2.83 -10.19 -17.60
N ASN A 194 -3.26 -9.24 -18.44
CA ASN A 194 -3.54 -9.47 -19.87
C ASN A 194 -2.70 -8.60 -20.82
N MET A 195 -1.69 -7.89 -20.31
CA MET A 195 -0.85 -6.96 -21.07
C MET A 195 -1.60 -5.72 -21.62
N ASN A 196 -2.86 -5.53 -21.25
CA ASN A 196 -3.72 -4.42 -21.69
C ASN A 196 -4.18 -3.54 -20.53
N TRP A 197 -4.39 -4.11 -19.35
CA TRP A 197 -4.88 -3.38 -18.18
C TRP A 197 -3.89 -3.45 -17.06
N VAL A 198 -3.56 -2.29 -16.51
CA VAL A 198 -2.64 -2.15 -15.38
C VAL A 198 -3.45 -2.08 -14.10
N ASP A 199 -3.11 -2.92 -13.14
CA ASP A 199 -3.76 -2.95 -11.83
C ASP A 199 -2.72 -2.66 -10.73
N ASN A 200 -3.13 -1.94 -9.68
CA ASN A 200 -2.33 -1.82 -8.46
C ASN A 200 -2.55 -3.04 -7.56
N HIS A 201 -1.46 -3.71 -7.23
CA HIS A 201 -1.43 -4.80 -6.27
C HIS A 201 -0.94 -4.29 -4.92
N TYR A 202 -1.87 -4.10 -4.00
CA TYR A 202 -1.59 -3.65 -2.64
C TYR A 202 -1.06 -4.79 -1.77
N VAL A 203 0.01 -4.50 -1.04
CA VAL A 203 0.68 -5.48 -0.18
C VAL A 203 1.23 -4.80 1.07
N TYR A 204 1.37 -5.59 2.13
CA TYR A 204 2.24 -5.28 3.25
C TYR A 204 3.12 -6.49 3.54
N ALA A 205 4.24 -6.26 4.21
CA ALA A 205 5.08 -7.32 4.74
C ALA A 205 5.69 -6.90 6.06
N PHE A 206 5.82 -7.86 6.98
CA PHE A 206 6.44 -7.62 8.27
C PHE A 206 7.23 -8.83 8.76
N ASN A 207 8.22 -8.57 9.62
CA ASN A 207 8.96 -9.59 10.32
C ASN A 207 8.02 -10.32 11.29
N GLN A 208 7.68 -11.58 11.01
CA GLN A 208 6.75 -12.37 11.83
C GLN A 208 7.19 -12.53 13.28
N LYS A 209 8.49 -12.39 13.59
CA LYS A 209 8.99 -12.43 14.97
C LYS A 209 8.73 -11.13 15.73
N ALA A 210 8.53 -10.02 15.02
CA ALA A 210 8.20 -8.71 15.59
C ALA A 210 6.69 -8.50 15.75
N GLU A 211 5.86 -9.39 15.19
CA GLU A 211 4.42 -9.34 15.39
C GLU A 211 4.08 -9.59 16.87
N ASN A 212 3.39 -8.64 17.50
CA ASN A 212 2.87 -8.84 18.84
C ASN A 212 1.66 -9.78 18.76
N LYS A 213 1.74 -10.93 19.41
CA LYS A 213 0.67 -11.96 19.49
C LYS A 213 -0.04 -11.99 20.85
N SER A 214 0.28 -11.05 21.73
CA SER A 214 -0.31 -10.94 23.07
C SER A 214 -1.77 -10.51 22.99
N ASP A 215 -2.47 -10.66 24.11
CA ASP A 215 -3.80 -10.06 24.29
C ASP A 215 -3.69 -8.52 24.27
N LEU A 216 -4.52 -7.89 23.44
CA LEU A 216 -4.56 -6.44 23.23
C LEU A 216 -5.84 -5.81 23.78
N ASN A 217 -6.64 -6.52 24.58
CA ASN A 217 -7.86 -5.99 25.21
C ASN A 217 -7.60 -4.79 26.14
N GLY A 218 -6.36 -4.57 26.59
CA GLY A 218 -5.96 -3.39 27.38
C GLY A 218 -5.25 -2.30 26.58
N LEU A 219 -5.24 -2.39 25.24
CA LEU A 219 -4.51 -1.45 24.39
C LEU A 219 -5.13 -0.05 24.47
N ASN A 220 -4.29 0.92 24.84
CA ASN A 220 -4.58 2.35 24.75
C ASN A 220 -3.49 3.01 23.90
N ALA A 221 -3.84 3.53 22.72
CA ALA A 221 -2.90 4.10 21.77
C ALA A 221 -3.61 4.88 20.66
N THR A 222 -2.97 5.94 20.17
CA THR A 222 -3.40 6.65 18.96
C THR A 222 -2.45 6.30 17.82
N TYR A 223 -2.99 5.97 16.65
CA TYR A 223 -2.25 5.68 15.43
C TYR A 223 -2.61 6.68 14.35
N LYS A 224 -1.60 7.16 13.62
CA LYS A 224 -1.76 7.98 12.42
C LYS A 224 -1.01 7.37 11.25
N GLY A 225 -1.59 7.44 10.06
CA GLY A 225 -1.02 6.80 8.89
C GLY A 225 -1.78 7.06 7.62
N LYS A 226 -1.64 6.13 6.67
CA LYS A 226 -2.31 6.22 5.36
C LYS A 226 -3.10 4.95 5.05
N PHE A 227 -4.24 5.12 4.38
CA PHE A 227 -4.90 4.10 3.58
C PHE A 227 -4.59 4.38 2.10
N ILE A 228 -3.90 3.45 1.44
CA ILE A 228 -3.59 3.55 0.02
C ILE A 228 -4.48 2.54 -0.71
N TYR A 229 -5.25 2.99 -1.69
CA TYR A 229 -6.31 2.17 -2.29
C TYR A 229 -6.55 2.50 -3.75
N SER A 230 -7.15 1.57 -4.48
CA SER A 230 -7.74 1.79 -5.80
C SER A 230 -9.23 1.46 -5.74
N THR A 231 -9.95 1.92 -6.75
CA THR A 231 -11.35 1.55 -6.95
C THR A 231 -11.50 0.78 -8.25
N ARG A 232 -12.57 0.01 -8.35
CA ARG A 232 -12.87 -0.80 -9.54
C ARG A 232 -12.94 0.03 -10.82
N SER A 233 -13.40 1.29 -10.72
CA SER A 233 -13.50 2.19 -11.88
C SER A 233 -12.16 2.73 -12.38
N ILE A 234 -11.12 2.72 -11.54
CA ILE A 234 -9.77 3.25 -11.83
C ILE A 234 -8.68 2.39 -11.13
N PRO A 235 -8.56 1.10 -11.48
CA PRO A 235 -7.66 0.15 -10.81
C PRO A 235 -6.17 0.51 -10.91
N GLU A 236 -5.80 1.33 -11.91
CA GLU A 236 -4.44 1.75 -12.21
C GLU A 236 -3.98 2.95 -11.37
N VAL A 237 -4.90 3.70 -10.75
CA VAL A 237 -4.57 4.91 -9.99
C VAL A 237 -4.66 4.64 -8.49
N ALA A 238 -3.54 4.80 -7.79
CA ALA A 238 -3.50 4.68 -6.34
C ALA A 238 -3.93 6.01 -5.69
N MET A 239 -5.00 5.95 -4.92
CA MET A 239 -5.48 7.03 -4.08
C MET A 239 -4.84 6.91 -2.69
N HIS A 240 -4.57 8.06 -2.08
CA HIS A 240 -4.05 8.13 -0.72
C HIS A 240 -5.14 8.72 0.18
N ALA A 241 -5.27 8.24 1.41
CA ALA A 241 -6.17 8.81 2.39
C ALA A 241 -5.50 8.79 3.76
N ASN A 242 -5.82 9.77 4.59
CA ASN A 242 -5.26 9.90 5.93
C ASN A 242 -6.03 9.00 6.89
N LEU A 243 -5.33 8.15 7.64
CA LEU A 243 -5.89 7.28 8.67
C LEU A 243 -5.58 7.86 10.05
N GLU A 244 -6.61 7.97 10.88
CA GLU A 244 -6.50 8.29 12.31
C GLU A 244 -7.31 7.28 13.12
N LEU A 245 -6.68 6.60 14.07
CA LEU A 245 -7.31 5.61 14.94
C LEU A 245 -6.93 5.87 16.39
N THR A 246 -7.90 5.80 17.29
CA THR A 246 -7.68 5.79 18.74
C THR A 246 -8.20 4.47 19.29
N TYR A 247 -7.32 3.71 19.94
CA TYR A 247 -7.66 2.54 20.72
C TYR A 247 -7.84 2.92 22.18
N GLU A 248 -8.96 2.51 22.76
CA GLU A 248 -9.26 2.59 24.18
C GLU A 248 -9.73 1.22 24.65
N ASN A 249 -8.98 0.61 25.59
CA ASN A 249 -9.24 -0.76 26.07
C ASN A 249 -9.48 -1.77 24.92
N GLY A 250 -8.59 -1.74 23.93
CA GLY A 250 -8.66 -2.64 22.77
C GLY A 250 -9.75 -2.30 21.75
N ALA A 251 -10.65 -1.36 22.01
CA ALA A 251 -11.63 -0.90 21.04
C ALA A 251 -11.09 0.28 20.24
N ALA A 252 -11.04 0.17 18.91
CA ALA A 252 -10.67 1.28 18.04
C ALA A 252 -11.89 2.10 17.66
N ASN A 253 -11.71 3.42 17.60
CA ASN A 253 -12.58 4.36 16.90
C ASN A 253 -11.71 5.31 16.09
N GLY A 254 -12.15 5.66 14.88
CA GLY A 254 -11.37 6.55 14.03
C GLY A 254 -12.00 6.80 12.68
N LYS A 255 -11.18 7.31 11.77
CA LYS A 255 -11.62 7.73 10.43
C LYS A 255 -10.52 7.56 9.41
N ILE A 256 -10.95 7.40 8.16
CA ILE A 256 -10.13 7.57 6.97
C ILE A 256 -10.67 8.78 6.23
N SER A 257 -9.83 9.77 5.97
CA SER A 257 -10.21 11.03 5.33
C SER A 257 -9.47 11.23 4.02
N SER A 258 -10.14 11.85 3.04
CA SER A 258 -9.54 12.25 1.78
C SER A 258 -8.29 13.10 2.04
N HIS A 259 -7.20 12.81 1.34
CA HIS A 259 -6.04 13.70 1.34
C HIS A 259 -6.29 14.98 0.52
N ILE A 260 -7.29 14.97 -0.36
CA ILE A 260 -7.63 16.06 -1.29
C ILE A 260 -8.58 17.04 -0.62
N SER A 261 -9.74 16.55 -0.15
CA SER A 261 -10.78 17.41 0.43
C SER A 261 -10.77 17.46 1.96
N GLY A 262 -10.12 16.50 2.62
CA GLY A 262 -10.20 16.33 4.07
C GLY A 262 -11.48 15.64 4.56
N ASP A 263 -12.45 15.38 3.67
CA ASP A 263 -13.72 14.74 4.04
C ASP A 263 -13.50 13.31 4.53
N THR A 264 -14.30 12.89 5.50
CA THR A 264 -14.30 11.48 5.95
C THR A 264 -14.85 10.57 4.84
N LEU A 265 -14.00 9.67 4.35
CA LEU A 265 -14.35 8.62 3.41
C LEU A 265 -14.94 7.40 4.13
N PHE A 266 -14.33 7.02 5.26
CA PHE A 266 -14.78 5.90 6.09
C PHE A 266 -14.74 6.24 7.57
N ASN A 267 -15.77 5.81 8.30
CA ASN A 267 -15.69 5.65 9.74
C ASN A 267 -15.06 4.29 10.05
N VAL A 268 -14.11 4.27 10.98
CA VAL A 268 -13.40 3.05 11.36
C VAL A 268 -13.70 2.71 12.81
N LYS A 269 -13.99 1.43 13.06
CA LYS A 269 -14.12 0.89 14.41
C LYS A 269 -13.58 -0.53 14.47
N THR A 270 -13.21 -1.01 15.65
CA THR A 270 -13.02 -2.45 15.84
C THR A 270 -14.36 -3.18 15.85
N MET A 271 -14.35 -4.40 15.34
CA MET A 271 -15.42 -5.37 15.64
C MET A 271 -15.17 -6.02 17.00
N GLU A 272 -15.80 -7.17 17.27
CA GLU A 272 -15.63 -8.00 18.47
C GLU A 272 -14.17 -8.35 18.81
N LYS A 273 -13.20 -8.08 17.91
CA LYS A 273 -11.77 -8.36 18.08
C LYS A 273 -10.92 -7.11 17.82
N VAL A 274 -9.93 -6.88 18.69
CA VAL A 274 -8.95 -5.78 18.62
C VAL A 274 -8.17 -5.73 17.29
N ARG A 275 -8.03 -6.87 16.61
CA ARG A 275 -7.24 -7.02 15.37
C ARG A 275 -8.07 -6.99 14.09
N THR A 276 -9.33 -6.61 14.17
CA THR A 276 -10.19 -6.51 12.98
C THR A 276 -10.87 -5.15 12.99
N LEU A 277 -10.53 -4.34 11.99
CA LEU A 277 -11.14 -3.03 11.75
C LEU A 277 -12.29 -3.18 10.75
N GLU A 278 -13.44 -2.59 11.05
CA GLU A 278 -14.53 -2.39 10.11
C GLU A 278 -14.48 -0.98 9.55
N LEU A 279 -14.37 -0.88 8.22
CA LEU A 279 -14.47 0.37 7.48
C LEU A 279 -15.90 0.51 6.99
N ASN A 280 -16.61 1.49 7.53
CA ASN A 280 -17.96 1.84 7.10
C ASN A 280 -17.91 3.09 6.21
N PRO A 281 -18.40 3.03 4.95
CA PRO A 281 -18.46 4.20 4.10
C PRO A 281 -19.20 5.35 4.78
N ALA A 282 -18.55 6.51 4.85
CA ALA A 282 -19.12 7.77 5.33
C ALA A 282 -19.53 8.69 4.16
N ARG A 283 -19.09 8.35 2.94
CA ARG A 283 -19.40 9.05 1.70
C ARG A 283 -19.85 8.06 0.63
N ASN A 284 -20.73 8.51 -0.26
CA ASN A 284 -21.30 7.71 -1.33
C ASN A 284 -20.37 7.56 -2.55
N VAL A 285 -19.29 8.32 -2.65
CA VAL A 285 -18.31 8.23 -3.74
C VAL A 285 -16.91 8.46 -3.14
N LEU A 286 -15.96 7.61 -3.52
CA LEU A 286 -14.55 7.77 -3.14
C LEU A 286 -13.83 8.72 -4.10
N ASP A 287 -12.70 9.26 -3.69
CA ASP A 287 -11.92 10.19 -4.52
C ASP A 287 -11.62 9.60 -5.89
N ASN A 288 -11.88 10.39 -6.94
CA ASN A 288 -11.73 10.03 -8.35
C ASN A 288 -12.45 8.74 -8.81
N SER A 289 -13.38 8.23 -8.01
CA SER A 289 -14.11 7.01 -8.30
C SER A 289 -15.45 7.30 -8.99
N ARG A 290 -15.89 6.37 -9.85
CA ARG A 290 -17.27 6.29 -10.33
C ARG A 290 -18.11 5.28 -9.56
N GLU A 291 -17.50 4.56 -8.63
CA GLU A 291 -18.18 3.58 -7.79
C GLU A 291 -19.04 4.30 -6.74
N GLU A 292 -20.35 4.02 -6.77
CA GLU A 292 -21.27 4.45 -5.73
C GLU A 292 -21.25 3.47 -4.54
N LEU A 293 -21.01 4.01 -3.35
CA LEU A 293 -21.06 3.31 -2.08
C LEU A 293 -22.37 3.61 -1.36
N VAL A 294 -22.96 2.58 -0.77
CA VAL A 294 -24.05 2.71 0.18
C VAL A 294 -23.47 3.19 1.51
N VAL A 295 -23.94 4.33 2.02
CA VAL A 295 -23.49 4.88 3.30
C VAL A 295 -24.33 4.32 4.44
N GLY A 296 -23.69 4.04 5.59
CA GLY A 296 -24.37 3.71 6.84
C GLY A 296 -23.83 2.45 7.54
N PRO A 297 -24.29 2.19 8.78
CA PRO A 297 -23.74 1.14 9.64
C PRO A 297 -24.01 -0.30 9.15
N ASN A 298 -24.98 -0.47 8.26
CA ASN A 298 -25.31 -1.76 7.63
C ASN A 298 -24.97 -1.76 6.14
N SER A 299 -24.05 -0.89 5.73
CA SER A 299 -23.63 -0.80 4.33
C SER A 299 -23.19 -2.18 3.81
N PRO A 300 -23.69 -2.64 2.65
CA PRO A 300 -23.12 -3.79 1.96
C PRO A 300 -21.68 -3.53 1.47
N ASP A 301 -21.28 -2.25 1.38
CA ASP A 301 -19.96 -1.81 0.92
C ASP A 301 -18.96 -1.62 2.08
N ARG A 302 -19.33 -2.03 3.30
CA ARG A 302 -18.38 -2.12 4.41
C ARG A 302 -17.33 -3.19 4.11
N THR A 303 -16.14 -3.02 4.68
CA THR A 303 -15.09 -4.05 4.62
C THR A 303 -14.48 -4.28 5.99
N LEU A 304 -13.94 -5.49 6.17
CA LEU A 304 -13.14 -5.87 7.32
C LEU A 304 -11.67 -5.91 6.90
N ILE A 305 -10.82 -5.32 7.73
CA ILE A 305 -9.36 -5.37 7.60
C ILE A 305 -8.83 -6.08 8.83
N ASP A 306 -8.21 -7.24 8.62
CA ASP A 306 -7.39 -7.86 9.63
C ASP A 306 -6.05 -7.13 9.73
N VAL A 307 -5.69 -6.74 10.95
CA VAL A 307 -4.53 -5.90 11.22
C VAL A 307 -3.52 -6.60 12.10
N HIS A 308 -2.26 -6.31 11.82
CA HIS A 308 -1.10 -6.80 12.53
C HIS A 308 -0.44 -5.66 13.30
N PHE A 309 -0.19 -5.89 14.58
CA PHE A 309 0.54 -4.97 15.44
C PHE A 309 1.99 -5.42 15.51
N ILE A 310 2.90 -4.55 15.06
CA ILE A 310 4.32 -4.84 14.92
C ILE A 310 5.08 -4.04 15.97
N ASP A 311 5.90 -4.75 16.74
CA ASP A 311 6.87 -4.13 17.65
C ASP A 311 8.01 -3.49 16.84
N GLY A 312 8.39 -2.28 17.22
CA GLY A 312 9.51 -1.58 16.60
C GLY A 312 10.83 -2.28 16.84
N LYS A 313 11.79 -2.11 15.92
CA LYS A 313 13.17 -2.59 16.12
C LYS A 313 13.85 -1.95 17.33
N ASP A 314 13.41 -0.75 17.69
CA ASP A 314 13.79 -0.02 18.91
C ASP A 314 13.18 -0.59 20.20
N GLY A 315 12.35 -1.64 20.12
CA GLY A 315 11.70 -2.29 21.26
C GLY A 315 10.37 -1.67 21.66
N VAL A 316 9.89 -0.61 20.97
CA VAL A 316 8.58 -0.01 21.24
C VAL A 316 7.47 -1.00 20.88
N LYS A 317 6.64 -1.35 21.85
CA LYS A 317 5.54 -2.31 21.67
C LYS A 317 4.39 -1.73 20.85
N ASN A 318 3.86 -2.53 19.93
CA ASN A 318 2.76 -2.16 19.03
C ASN A 318 3.02 -0.84 18.30
N LYS A 319 4.27 -0.58 17.91
CA LYS A 319 4.68 0.68 17.29
C LYS A 319 3.94 0.93 15.99
N VAL A 320 3.76 -0.11 15.19
CA VAL A 320 3.15 -0.01 13.86
C VAL A 320 1.93 -0.92 13.77
N LEU A 321 0.92 -0.47 13.03
CA LEU A 321 -0.23 -1.26 12.60
C LEU A 321 -0.23 -1.32 11.07
N VAL A 322 -0.36 -2.52 10.50
CA VAL A 322 -0.54 -2.74 9.05
C VAL A 322 -1.63 -3.75 8.77
N GLY A 323 -2.28 -3.64 7.62
CA GLY A 323 -3.30 -4.57 7.18
C GLY A 323 -3.75 -4.27 5.76
N GLN A 324 -4.51 -5.17 5.15
CA GLN A 324 -5.09 -4.96 3.82
C GLN A 324 -6.53 -5.44 3.80
N GLY A 325 -7.34 -4.84 2.94
CA GLY A 325 -8.71 -5.26 2.75
C GLY A 325 -9.41 -4.45 1.68
N GLY A 326 -10.71 -4.69 1.56
CA GLY A 326 -11.51 -4.16 0.47
C GLY A 326 -12.71 -5.02 0.15
N ASN A 327 -13.33 -4.73 -0.97
CA ASN A 327 -14.43 -5.47 -1.56
C ASN A 327 -14.35 -5.33 -3.10
N GLU A 328 -15.43 -5.65 -3.78
CA GLU A 328 -15.51 -5.58 -5.25
C GLU A 328 -15.45 -4.16 -5.83
N LYS A 329 -15.63 -3.11 -5.01
CA LYS A 329 -15.63 -1.70 -5.44
C LYS A 329 -14.32 -0.98 -5.12
N TYR A 330 -13.64 -1.35 -4.04
CA TYR A 330 -12.37 -0.76 -3.65
C TYR A 330 -11.50 -1.75 -2.88
N TRP A 331 -10.19 -1.63 -2.98
CA TRP A 331 -9.24 -2.44 -2.22
C TRP A 331 -7.97 -1.64 -1.96
N GLY A 332 -7.30 -1.96 -0.86
CA GLY A 332 -6.14 -1.22 -0.44
C GLY A 332 -5.42 -1.80 0.77
N VAL A 333 -4.45 -1.03 1.23
CA VAL A 333 -3.57 -1.35 2.35
C VAL A 333 -3.52 -0.17 3.31
N ILE A 334 -3.51 -0.48 4.61
CA ILE A 334 -3.28 0.49 5.67
C ILE A 334 -1.91 0.29 6.30
N GLY A 335 -1.28 1.40 6.66
CA GLY A 335 -0.10 1.42 7.51
C GLY A 335 -0.14 2.68 8.38
N ALA A 336 0.07 2.51 9.68
CA ALA A 336 0.01 3.58 10.66
C ALA A 336 0.99 3.38 11.81
N GLU A 337 1.53 4.49 12.32
CA GLU A 337 2.45 4.52 13.45
C GLU A 337 1.76 5.08 14.69
N LYS A 338 2.12 4.48 15.82
CA LYS A 338 1.72 4.95 17.15
C LYS A 338 2.33 6.32 17.40
N GLN A 339 1.50 7.24 17.91
CA GLN A 339 1.88 8.62 18.25
C GLN A 339 2.38 8.75 19.69
#